data_AF-A0AAW4WC08-F1
#
_entry.id   AF-A0AAW4WC08-F1
#
_cell.length_a   1.000
_cell.length_b   1.000
_cell.length_c   1.000
_cell.angle_alpha   90.00
_cell.angle_beta   90.00
_cell.angle_gamma   90.00
#
_symmetry.space_group_name_H-M   'P 1'
#
loop_
_entity.id
_entity.type
_entity.pdbx_description
1 polymer ?
#
loop_
_entity_poly.entity_id
_entity_poly.type
_entity_poly.pdbx_seq_one_letter_code
_entity_poly.pdbx_strand_id
1 'polypeptide(L)' 'MAIRYNKLWKKLIDENMMKVDLRDQAGITTNALAKLGKNEHVSTQVLEKICKVLHCEIQDIMEFVPDEEREEK' A
#
# COMPACT_ATOMS: atom_id res chain seq x y z
N MET A 1 16.99 -3.25 1.47
CA MET A 1 15.84 -3.21 0.54
C MET A 1 14.81 -2.25 1.12
N ALA A 2 14.26 -1.37 0.31
CA ALA A 2 13.16 -0.49 0.69
C ALA A 2 11.83 -1.08 0.19
N ILE A 3 10.74 -0.80 0.91
CA ILE A 3 9.39 -1.10 0.43
C ILE A 3 8.92 0.04 -0.44
N ARG A 4 8.17 -0.25 -1.51
CA ARG A 4 7.39 0.75 -2.25
C ARG A 4 5.94 0.30 -2.34
N TYR A 5 5.02 1.20 -2.02
CA TYR A 5 3.56 1.01 -2.20
C TYR A 5 3.01 1.78 -3.41
N ASN A 6 3.85 2.15 -4.37
CA ASN A 6 3.39 2.88 -5.57
C ASN A 6 2.36 2.07 -6.37
N LYS A 7 2.50 0.75 -6.39
CA LYS A 7 1.53 -0.15 -7.04
C LYS A 7 0.15 -0.08 -6.38
N LEU A 8 0.09 -0.05 -5.04
CA LEU A 8 -1.15 0.18 -4.30
C LEU A 8 -1.83 1.48 -4.73
N TRP A 9 -1.09 2.58 -4.82
CA TRP A 9 -1.68 3.88 -5.18
C TRP A 9 -2.18 3.92 -6.61
N LYS A 10 -1.47 3.27 -7.56
CA LYS A 10 -1.95 3.12 -8.94
C LYS A 10 -3.25 2.31 -8.97
N LYS A 11 -3.29 1.20 -8.24
CA LYS A 11 -4.48 0.35 -8.18
C LYS A 11 -5.70 1.06 -7.59
N LEU A 12 -5.51 1.92 -6.58
CA LEU A 12 -6.60 2.77 -6.08
C LEU A 12 -7.15 3.71 -7.14
N ILE A 13 -6.30 4.26 -8.01
CA ILE A 13 -6.73 5.12 -9.12
C ILE A 13 -7.53 4.29 -10.13
N ASP A 14 -7.06 3.08 -10.45
CA ASP A 14 -7.75 2.16 -11.38
C ASP A 14 -9.14 1.76 -10.86
N GLU A 15 -9.32 1.67 -9.53
CA GLU A 15 -10.60 1.37 -8.87
C GLU A 15 -11.41 2.62 -8.51
N ASN A 16 -10.93 3.83 -8.89
CA ASN A 16 -11.55 5.12 -8.56
C ASN A 16 -11.82 5.30 -7.05
N MET A 17 -10.89 4.85 -6.21
CA MET A 17 -10.96 4.90 -4.75
C MET A 17 -9.97 5.91 -4.16
N MET A 18 -10.39 6.67 -3.15
CA MET A 18 -9.48 7.51 -2.38
C MET A 18 -8.78 6.71 -1.27
N LYS A 19 -7.67 7.24 -0.78
CA LYS A 19 -6.94 6.64 0.36
C LYS A 19 -7.81 6.53 1.62
N VAL A 20 -8.75 7.46 1.80
CA VAL A 20 -9.72 7.45 2.90
C VAL A 20 -10.71 6.30 2.72
N ASP A 21 -11.18 6.08 1.50
CA ASP A 21 -12.08 4.95 1.18
C ASP A 21 -11.38 3.61 1.43
N LEU A 22 -10.11 3.48 1.02
CA LEU A 22 -9.32 2.28 1.34
C LEU A 22 -9.24 2.05 2.85
N ARG A 23 -8.99 3.10 3.64
CA ARG A 23 -8.92 3.00 5.10
C ARG A 23 -10.24 2.48 5.68
N ASP A 24 -11.33 3.08 5.24
CA ASP A 24 -12.66 2.81 5.79
C ASP A 24 -13.15 1.41 5.35
N GLN A 25 -12.93 1.02 4.09
CA GLN A 25 -13.28 -0.31 3.58
C GLN A 25 -12.39 -1.42 4.13
N ALA A 26 -11.07 -1.20 4.23
CA ALA A 26 -10.14 -2.20 4.78
C ALA A 26 -10.16 -2.26 6.30
N GLY A 27 -10.82 -1.32 6.97
CA GLY A 27 -10.85 -1.22 8.43
C GLY A 27 -9.44 -1.16 9.02
N ILE A 28 -8.57 -0.33 8.42
CA ILE A 28 -7.21 -0.08 8.87
C ILE A 28 -7.15 1.25 9.63
N THR A 29 -6.18 1.37 10.54
CA THR A 29 -6.03 2.60 11.33
C THR A 29 -5.40 3.71 10.49
N THR A 30 -5.65 4.97 10.87
CA THR A 30 -4.97 6.12 10.27
C THR A 30 -3.44 6.00 10.34
N ASN A 31 -2.91 5.39 11.40
CA ASN A 31 -1.47 5.13 11.54
C ASN A 31 -0.98 4.14 10.47
N ALA A 32 -1.72 3.05 10.22
CA ALA A 32 -1.38 2.11 9.16
C ALA A 32 -1.37 2.80 7.78
N LEU A 33 -2.40 3.62 7.49
CA LEU A 33 -2.45 4.39 6.25
C LEU A 33 -1.26 5.37 6.12
N ALA A 34 -0.87 6.04 7.20
CA ALA A 34 0.28 6.94 7.21
C ALA A 34 1.60 6.20 6.94
N LYS A 35 1.78 5.00 7.50
CA LYS A 35 2.94 4.13 7.24
C LYS A 35 3.04 3.70 5.77
N LEU A 36 1.91 3.31 5.16
CA LEU A 36 1.85 3.02 3.72
C LEU A 36 2.27 4.24 2.91
N GLY A 37 1.82 5.44 3.29
CA GLY A 37 2.19 6.70 2.64
C GLY A 37 3.69 7.05 2.74
N LYS A 38 4.35 6.58 3.80
CA LYS A 38 5.79 6.78 4.05
C LYS A 38 6.67 5.62 3.57
N ASN A 39 6.09 4.63 2.89
CA ASN A 39 6.81 3.42 2.48
C ASN A 39 7.44 2.65 3.66
N GLU A 40 6.78 2.68 4.82
CA GLU A 40 7.22 1.96 6.02
C GLU A 40 6.63 0.54 6.09
N HIS A 41 7.25 -0.28 6.95
CA HIS A 41 6.74 -1.62 7.25
C HIS A 41 5.39 -1.55 7.98
N VAL A 42 4.42 -2.29 7.46
CA VAL A 42 3.13 -2.56 8.12
C VAL A 42 3.02 -4.05 8.45
N SER A 43 2.07 -4.42 9.31
CA SER A 43 1.83 -5.83 9.59
C SER A 43 1.23 -6.54 8.37
N THR A 44 1.50 -7.82 8.25
CA THR A 44 0.90 -8.68 7.20
C THR A 44 -0.63 -8.68 7.27
N GLN A 45 -1.21 -8.52 8.46
CA GLN A 45 -2.66 -8.38 8.65
C GLN A 45 -3.23 -7.13 7.97
N VAL A 46 -2.48 -6.01 7.92
CA VAL A 46 -2.89 -4.80 7.18
C VAL A 46 -2.89 -5.08 5.68
N LEU A 47 -1.84 -5.75 5.18
CA LEU A 47 -1.73 -6.11 3.76
C LEU A 47 -2.85 -7.07 3.34
N GLU A 48 -3.14 -8.07 4.16
CA GLU A 48 -4.24 -9.02 3.93
C GLU A 48 -5.60 -8.30 3.80
N LYS A 49 -5.89 -7.35 4.69
CA LYS A 49 -7.12 -6.55 4.64
C LYS A 49 -7.22 -5.73 3.35
N ILE A 50 -6.11 -5.13 2.92
CA ILE A 50 -6.04 -4.35 1.67
C ILE A 50 -6.27 -5.26 0.46
N CYS A 51 -5.55 -6.38 0.39
CA CYS A 51 -5.72 -7.40 -0.66
C CYS A 51 -7.17 -7.91 -0.76
N LYS A 52 -7.84 -8.09 0.39
CA LYS A 52 -9.25 -8.51 0.43
C LYS A 52 -10.21 -7.48 -0.14
N VAL A 53 -9.99 -6.19 0.12
CA VAL A 53 -10.84 -5.11 -0.39
C VAL A 53 -10.61 -4.86 -1.86
N LEU A 54 -9.34 -4.85 -2.27
CA LEU A 54 -8.93 -4.56 -3.65
C LEU A 54 -8.92 -5.81 -4.55
N HIS A 55 -9.36 -6.95 -4.02
CA HIS A 55 -9.41 -8.25 -4.69
C HIS A 55 -8.12 -8.57 -5.47
N CYS A 56 -6.96 -8.44 -4.80
CA CYS A 56 -5.65 -8.58 -5.43
C CYS A 56 -4.63 -9.30 -4.56
N GLU A 57 -3.48 -9.61 -5.15
CA GLU A 57 -2.37 -10.23 -4.46
C GLU A 57 -1.42 -9.18 -3.86
N ILE A 58 -0.53 -9.63 -2.97
CA ILE A 58 0.44 -8.74 -2.31
C ILE A 58 1.43 -8.12 -3.32
N GLN A 59 1.72 -8.84 -4.40
CA GLN A 59 2.62 -8.41 -5.48
C GLN A 59 2.04 -7.23 -6.29
N ASP A 60 0.71 -7.06 -6.27
CA ASP A 60 0.00 -5.98 -6.95
C ASP A 60 -0.02 -4.67 -6.15
N ILE A 61 0.29 -4.73 -4.85
CA ILE A 61 0.19 -3.56 -3.95
C ILE A 61 1.54 -3.11 -3.41
N MET A 62 2.54 -3.99 -3.36
CA MET A 62 3.87 -3.64 -2.87
C MET A 62 4.99 -4.35 -3.63
N GLU A 63 6.17 -3.75 -3.55
CA GLU A 63 7.40 -4.33 -4.05
C GLU A 63 8.58 -3.99 -3.12
N PHE A 64 9.59 -4.85 -3.15
CA PHE A 64 10.86 -4.60 -2.49
C PHE A 64 11.86 -4.14 -3.55
N VAL A 65 12.47 -2.97 -3.33
CA VAL A 65 13.51 -2.43 -4.19
C VAL A 65 14.87 -2.42 -3.48
N PRO A 66 16.00 -2.52 -4.20
CA PRO A 66 17.32 -2.27 -3.64
C PRO A 66 17.39 -0.88 -3.00
N ASP A 67 18.20 -0.70 -1.95
CA ASP A 67 18.31 0.61 -1.26
C ASP A 67 18.93 1.70 -2.17
N GLU A 68 19.60 1.30 -3.25
CA GLU A 68 20.22 2.18 -4.25
C GLU A 68 19.20 2.92 -5.12
N GLU A 69 17.95 2.44 -5.22
CA GLU A 69 16.88 3.11 -5.98
C GLU A 69 16.14 4.18 -5.16
N ARG A 70 16.64 4.64 -4.01
CA ARG A 70 15.99 5.73 -3.26
C ARG A 70 16.07 7.09 -3.96
N GLU A 71 16.81 7.20 -5.06
CA GLU A 71 16.91 8.41 -5.87
C GLU A 71 16.49 8.14 -7.32
N GLU A 72 15.22 8.34 -7.64
CA GLU A 72 14.89 8.99 -8.91
C GLU A 72 13.94 10.14 -8.59
N LYS A 73 14.38 11.32 -9.03
CA LYS A 73 13.87 12.67 -8.80
C LYS A 73 12.45 12.88 -9.30
#